data_AF-A0A0L0HNT1-F1
#
_entry.id   AF-A0A0L0HNT1-F1
#
_cell.length_a   1.000
_cell.length_b   1.000
_cell.length_c   1.000
_cell.angle_alpha   90.00
_cell.angle_beta   90.00
_cell.angle_gamma   90.00
#
_symmetry.space_group_name_H-M   'P 1'
#
loop_
_entity.id
_entity.type
_entity.pdbx_description
1 polymer ?
#
loop_
_entity_poly.entity_id
_entity_poly.type
_entity_poly.pdbx_seq_one_letter_code
_entity_poly.pdbx_strand_id
1 'polypeptide(L)'
;MVSLSTRIVCQILRGDILPKPNVDIQQWTFDQIKNAHVPLDPVLPKALELYVESVGKRGPVTGISEADIALLFENRKTISARHVLALYYVLLYNDMVEERRSGLQKQGGDPIYELEEYTDNLLDRIPTKQILSHVEDPSNQPTYHTLYPRFWALMCAQYPEVLDVGGFLCEEGCRDKSAVVPAAVRGFALIGKEMEAADVNILLSSGKEEDLRAVISYLDSLTLMDLQTHFATVTTNLLPRITNPQTTSDISTQFFSLWISLYTINPRETCLATVNTLRPLNAKPYDHHTLVMDPLIVFSCREVFRRGALRIFLRVLTYYMIASKHRWRKLWAGGIKPEAYLPPTTIDTLIQTQDAAIIQCLLEGLVGGEESIRPFIYDFIHQMFIEDPILIRVVAFQTFPVEILKGVVEGVPSMHVCFDFVPGMLEHPNIRVRVFGLQLFGWLGETYPIEKSLHQAKHLILPNIAHLCLDLSKYNKHLKASRDTATTIPFPPRVEGWTETIVGVLVNIAKAFPSLVESVGNLLEELKLPMPMAELRSILRNAYPLQDTDSPLDALAKFQDAVSLTFGKVLRDVVLMDPEMLDKSIR
;
A
#
# COMPACT_ATOMS: atom_id res chain seq x y z
N MET A 1 -42.77 5.53 -28.98
CA MET A 1 -43.54 4.48 -28.29
C MET A 1 -42.82 3.97 -27.04
N VAL A 2 -41.51 3.67 -27.10
CA VAL A 2 -40.71 3.20 -25.96
C VAL A 2 -40.82 4.10 -24.72
N SER A 3 -40.71 5.43 -24.84
CA SER A 3 -40.80 6.32 -23.67
C SER A 3 -42.17 6.40 -23.00
N LEU A 4 -43.24 6.10 -23.74
CA LEU A 4 -44.61 6.05 -23.18
C LEU A 4 -44.77 4.77 -22.35
N SER A 5 -44.29 3.63 -22.86
CA SER A 5 -44.29 2.37 -22.10
C SER A 5 -43.40 2.47 -20.86
N THR A 6 -42.22 3.08 -20.93
CA THR A 6 -41.33 3.27 -19.76
C THR A 6 -42.00 4.11 -18.68
N ARG A 7 -42.66 5.22 -19.06
CA ARG A 7 -43.39 6.07 -18.11
C ARG A 7 -44.56 5.36 -17.46
N ILE A 8 -45.30 4.55 -18.21
CA ILE A 8 -46.43 3.78 -17.66
C ILE A 8 -45.92 2.73 -16.67
N VAL A 9 -44.88 1.97 -17.03
CA VAL A 9 -44.27 0.98 -16.13
C VAL A 9 -43.71 1.64 -14.88
N CYS A 10 -43.06 2.80 -14.99
CA CYS A 10 -42.63 3.58 -13.82
C CYS A 10 -43.79 3.97 -12.90
N GLN A 11 -44.92 4.41 -13.44
CA GLN A 11 -46.07 4.79 -12.62
C GLN A 11 -46.73 3.57 -11.96
N ILE A 12 -46.76 2.42 -12.66
CA ILE A 12 -47.23 1.14 -12.11
C ILE A 12 -46.33 0.70 -10.94
N LEU A 13 -45.01 0.75 -11.12
CA LEU A 13 -44.03 0.40 -10.09
C LEU A 13 -44.06 1.39 -8.90
N ARG A 14 -44.26 2.68 -9.14
CA ARG A 14 -44.42 3.68 -8.07
C ARG A 14 -45.69 3.50 -7.25
N GLY A 15 -46.78 3.09 -7.89
CA GLY A 15 -48.06 2.89 -7.23
C GLY A 15 -48.20 1.54 -6.52
N ASP A 16 -47.20 0.64 -6.64
CA ASP A 16 -47.30 -0.78 -6.24
C ASP A 16 -48.56 -1.48 -6.82
N ILE A 17 -49.10 -0.99 -7.95
CA ILE A 17 -50.37 -1.45 -8.55
C ILE A 17 -50.09 -2.56 -9.57
N LEU A 18 -49.46 -3.66 -9.13
CA LEU A 18 -49.35 -4.85 -9.99
C LEU A 18 -50.70 -5.60 -9.96
N PRO A 19 -51.43 -5.65 -11.09
CA PRO A 19 -52.84 -6.03 -11.07
C PRO A 19 -53.10 -7.52 -10.82
N LYS A 20 -52.07 -8.39 -10.82
CA LYS A 20 -52.18 -9.85 -10.58
C LYS A 20 -50.87 -10.43 -10.02
N PRO A 21 -50.90 -11.47 -9.17
CA PRO A 21 -49.71 -12.16 -8.64
C PRO A 21 -48.90 -12.97 -9.68
N ASN A 22 -49.16 -12.82 -10.97
CA ASN A 22 -48.62 -13.67 -12.04
C ASN A 22 -48.04 -12.89 -13.23
N VAL A 23 -47.90 -11.56 -13.12
CA VAL A 23 -47.27 -10.74 -14.15
C VAL A 23 -45.90 -10.31 -13.67
N ASP A 24 -44.88 -11.00 -14.16
CA ASP A 24 -43.49 -10.62 -13.94
C ASP A 24 -43.01 -9.68 -15.06
N ILE A 25 -42.33 -8.62 -14.68
CA ILE A 25 -41.84 -7.56 -15.58
C ILE A 25 -40.38 -7.83 -16.00
N GLN A 26 -39.74 -8.88 -15.46
CA GLN A 26 -38.33 -9.21 -15.74
C GLN A 26 -37.98 -9.21 -17.24
N GLN A 27 -38.76 -9.94 -18.06
CA GLN A 27 -38.50 -10.03 -19.51
C GLN A 27 -38.61 -8.67 -20.20
N TRP A 28 -39.61 -7.87 -19.83
CA TRP A 28 -39.78 -6.53 -20.38
C TRP A 28 -38.60 -5.62 -20.00
N THR A 29 -38.17 -5.64 -18.74
CA THR A 29 -37.02 -4.86 -18.25
C THR A 29 -35.73 -5.29 -18.96
N PHE A 30 -35.50 -6.60 -19.11
CA PHE A 30 -34.35 -7.12 -19.83
C PHE A 30 -34.34 -6.70 -21.30
N ASP A 31 -35.49 -6.75 -21.98
CA ASP A 31 -35.63 -6.29 -23.37
C ASP A 31 -35.40 -4.78 -23.52
N GLN A 32 -35.78 -3.97 -22.53
CA GLN A 32 -35.46 -2.53 -22.51
C GLN A 32 -33.95 -2.29 -22.37
N ILE A 33 -33.26 -3.04 -21.51
CA ILE A 33 -31.81 -2.95 -21.35
C ILE A 33 -31.11 -3.38 -22.64
N LYS A 34 -31.53 -4.51 -23.22
CA LYS A 34 -30.93 -5.09 -24.44
C LYS A 34 -31.02 -4.17 -25.65
N ASN A 35 -32.17 -3.50 -25.82
CA ASN A 35 -32.44 -2.61 -26.96
C ASN A 35 -32.11 -1.12 -26.68
N ALA A 36 -31.46 -0.83 -25.54
CA ALA A 36 -31.06 0.52 -25.19
C ALA A 36 -30.03 1.07 -26.19
N HIS A 37 -30.33 2.22 -26.76
CA HIS A 37 -29.48 2.96 -27.68
C HIS A 37 -29.47 4.44 -27.29
N VAL A 38 -28.46 5.16 -27.74
CA VAL A 38 -28.36 6.61 -27.58
C VAL A 38 -29.33 7.27 -28.56
N PRO A 39 -30.14 8.27 -28.16
CA PRO A 39 -30.21 8.90 -26.83
C PRO A 39 -30.98 8.08 -25.79
N LEU A 40 -30.45 8.06 -24.56
CA LEU A 40 -31.05 7.34 -23.44
C LEU A 40 -32.38 7.96 -23.01
N ASP A 41 -33.39 7.14 -22.70
CA ASP A 41 -34.64 7.63 -22.11
C ASP A 41 -34.38 8.11 -20.67
N PRO A 42 -34.64 9.39 -20.34
CA PRO A 42 -34.36 9.95 -19.02
C PRO A 42 -35.14 9.29 -17.87
N VAL A 43 -36.23 8.58 -18.19
CA VAL A 43 -37.08 7.92 -17.18
C VAL A 43 -36.57 6.49 -16.88
N LEU A 44 -35.79 5.89 -17.77
CA LEU A 44 -35.35 4.51 -17.67
C LEU A 44 -34.46 4.21 -16.46
N PRO A 45 -33.47 5.05 -16.07
CA PRO A 45 -32.72 4.86 -14.83
C PRO A 45 -33.62 4.80 -13.59
N LYS A 46 -34.62 5.68 -13.53
CA LYS A 46 -35.57 5.71 -12.41
C LYS A 46 -36.52 4.52 -12.42
N ALA A 47 -36.84 3.99 -13.60
CA ALA A 47 -37.59 2.75 -13.75
C ALA A 47 -36.82 1.57 -13.13
N LEU A 48 -35.53 1.48 -13.42
CA LEU A 48 -34.66 0.41 -12.92
C LEU A 48 -34.54 0.44 -11.40
N GLU A 49 -34.39 1.62 -10.79
CA GLU A 49 -34.39 1.75 -9.32
C GLU A 49 -35.66 1.19 -8.68
N LEU A 50 -36.83 1.59 -9.21
CA LEU A 50 -38.13 1.14 -8.69
C LEU A 50 -38.38 -0.34 -8.96
N TYR A 51 -37.84 -0.86 -10.06
CA TYR A 51 -37.88 -2.28 -10.37
C TYR A 51 -37.03 -3.08 -9.39
N VAL A 52 -35.81 -2.64 -9.08
CA VAL A 52 -34.97 -3.30 -8.07
C VAL A 52 -35.64 -3.24 -6.69
N GLU A 53 -36.20 -2.09 -6.31
CA GLU A 53 -36.93 -1.96 -5.04
C GLU A 53 -38.12 -2.95 -4.95
N SER A 54 -38.84 -3.15 -6.06
CA SER A 54 -39.98 -4.08 -6.12
C SER A 54 -39.56 -5.55 -6.15
N VAL A 55 -38.45 -5.91 -6.81
CA VAL A 55 -37.83 -7.26 -6.73
C VAL A 55 -37.53 -7.63 -5.29
N GLY A 56 -37.07 -6.67 -4.50
CA GLY A 56 -36.84 -6.92 -3.11
C GLY A 56 -38.16 -7.11 -2.31
N LYS A 57 -39.24 -6.39 -2.60
CA LYS A 57 -40.50 -6.56 -1.85
C LYS A 57 -41.03 -7.99 -2.04
N ARG A 58 -41.75 -8.57 -1.06
CA ARG A 58 -42.43 -9.86 -1.24
C ARG A 58 -43.51 -9.69 -2.32
N GLY A 59 -43.18 -10.02 -3.56
CA GLY A 59 -44.02 -9.78 -4.73
C GLY A 59 -43.68 -10.75 -5.88
N PRO A 60 -44.42 -10.65 -7.00
CA PRO A 60 -44.27 -11.56 -8.14
C PRO A 60 -43.08 -11.21 -9.07
N VAL A 61 -42.29 -10.18 -8.74
CA VAL A 61 -41.25 -9.65 -9.61
C VAL A 61 -39.93 -10.38 -9.32
N THR A 62 -39.38 -11.05 -10.31
CA THR A 62 -38.10 -11.76 -10.19
C THR A 62 -36.94 -10.93 -10.73
N GLY A 63 -35.75 -11.12 -10.17
CA GLY A 63 -34.51 -10.51 -10.66
C GLY A 63 -34.07 -11.12 -11.99
N ILE A 64 -33.24 -10.39 -12.75
CA ILE A 64 -32.71 -10.88 -14.03
C ILE A 64 -31.69 -11.99 -13.77
N SER A 65 -31.74 -13.06 -14.56
CA SER A 65 -30.83 -14.21 -14.40
C SER A 65 -29.39 -13.86 -14.74
N GLU A 66 -28.43 -14.54 -14.09
CA GLU A 66 -26.99 -14.31 -14.33
C GLU A 66 -26.58 -14.64 -15.77
N ALA A 67 -27.17 -15.70 -16.35
CA ALA A 67 -26.89 -16.13 -17.71
C ALA A 67 -27.31 -15.06 -18.73
N ASP A 68 -28.47 -14.43 -18.53
CA ASP A 68 -28.97 -13.37 -19.40
C ASP A 68 -28.07 -12.12 -19.35
N ILE A 69 -27.56 -11.77 -18.17
CA ILE A 69 -26.62 -10.66 -18.00
C ILE A 69 -25.28 -11.00 -18.65
N ALA A 70 -24.77 -12.22 -18.45
CA ALA A 70 -23.50 -12.66 -19.05
C ALA A 70 -23.54 -12.58 -20.60
N LEU A 71 -24.66 -12.94 -21.22
CA LEU A 71 -24.87 -12.85 -22.67
C LEU A 71 -24.72 -11.42 -23.21
N LEU A 72 -25.07 -10.40 -22.41
CA LEU A 72 -24.91 -9.00 -22.81
C LEU A 72 -23.43 -8.58 -22.92
N PHE A 73 -22.53 -9.26 -22.22
CA PHE A 73 -21.10 -8.91 -22.14
C PHE A 73 -20.18 -9.83 -22.96
N GLU A 74 -20.71 -10.80 -23.71
CA GLU A 74 -19.88 -11.69 -24.56
C GLU A 74 -19.13 -10.93 -25.67
N ASN A 75 -19.73 -9.87 -26.22
CA ASN A 75 -19.12 -9.00 -27.21
C ASN A 75 -18.44 -7.78 -26.55
N ARG A 76 -17.25 -7.98 -25.98
CA ARG A 76 -16.45 -6.91 -25.33
C ARG A 76 -15.93 -5.82 -26.29
N LYS A 77 -16.14 -5.94 -27.60
CA LYS A 77 -15.52 -5.08 -28.63
C LYS A 77 -16.07 -3.65 -28.68
N THR A 78 -17.31 -3.40 -28.27
CA THR A 78 -17.87 -2.05 -28.28
C THR A 78 -18.78 -1.83 -27.07
N ILE A 79 -18.43 -0.85 -26.25
CA ILE A 79 -19.28 -0.42 -25.13
C ILE A 79 -20.41 0.44 -25.70
N SER A 80 -21.60 0.23 -25.18
CA SER A 80 -22.83 0.86 -25.65
C SER A 80 -23.79 1.03 -24.48
N ALA A 81 -24.87 1.78 -24.67
CA ALA A 81 -25.83 2.11 -23.63
C ALA A 81 -26.37 0.87 -22.87
N ARG A 82 -26.53 -0.26 -23.56
CA ARG A 82 -26.95 -1.54 -22.93
C ARG A 82 -26.00 -2.02 -21.84
N HIS A 83 -24.68 -1.87 -22.04
CA HIS A 83 -23.66 -2.34 -21.10
C HIS A 83 -23.62 -1.43 -19.86
N VAL A 84 -23.80 -0.12 -20.05
CA VAL A 84 -23.90 0.87 -18.96
C VAL A 84 -25.12 0.58 -18.09
N LEU A 85 -26.29 0.37 -18.70
CA LEU A 85 -27.53 0.06 -17.98
C LEU A 85 -27.50 -1.31 -17.30
N ALA A 86 -26.91 -2.32 -17.95
CA ALA A 86 -26.75 -3.64 -17.37
C ALA A 86 -25.86 -3.59 -16.13
N LEU A 87 -24.72 -2.90 -16.18
CA LEU A 87 -23.88 -2.69 -15.00
C LEU A 87 -24.61 -1.88 -13.93
N TYR A 88 -25.32 -0.81 -14.30
CA TYR A 88 -26.11 -0.02 -13.35
C TYR A 88 -27.16 -0.86 -12.62
N TYR A 89 -27.85 -1.76 -13.34
CA TYR A 89 -28.81 -2.69 -12.75
C TYR A 89 -28.13 -3.67 -11.76
N VAL A 90 -27.01 -4.29 -12.16
CA VAL A 90 -26.24 -5.21 -11.29
C VAL A 90 -25.81 -4.50 -10.01
N LEU A 91 -25.28 -3.29 -10.13
CA LEU A 91 -24.90 -2.46 -8.99
C LEU A 91 -26.09 -2.14 -8.08
N LEU A 92 -27.22 -1.68 -8.65
CA LEU A 92 -28.42 -1.39 -7.87
C LEU A 92 -28.95 -2.62 -7.13
N TYR A 93 -28.96 -3.78 -7.80
CA TYR A 93 -29.42 -5.03 -7.21
C TYR A 93 -28.54 -5.44 -6.03
N ASN A 94 -27.22 -5.42 -6.19
CA ASN A 94 -26.28 -5.75 -5.13
C ASN A 94 -26.40 -4.77 -3.93
N ASP A 95 -26.57 -3.47 -4.18
CA ASP A 95 -26.78 -2.43 -3.16
C ASP A 95 -28.05 -2.72 -2.34
N MET A 96 -29.14 -3.08 -3.03
CA MET A 96 -30.41 -3.44 -2.39
C MET A 96 -30.28 -4.70 -1.53
N VAL A 97 -29.61 -5.75 -2.04
CA VAL A 97 -29.38 -6.99 -1.26
C VAL A 97 -28.58 -6.69 0.00
N GLU A 98 -27.54 -5.85 -0.11
CA GLU A 98 -26.71 -5.43 1.02
C GLU A 98 -27.49 -4.62 2.07
N GLU A 99 -28.26 -3.62 1.64
CA GLU A 99 -29.10 -2.79 2.52
C GLU A 99 -30.06 -3.67 3.35
N ARG A 100 -30.70 -4.64 2.70
CA ARG A 100 -31.64 -5.57 3.36
C ARG A 100 -30.96 -6.51 4.33
N ARG A 101 -29.79 -7.04 3.97
CA ARG A 101 -29.01 -7.89 4.87
C ARG A 101 -28.63 -7.13 6.15
N SER A 102 -28.25 -5.86 6.02
CA SER A 102 -27.93 -5.00 7.17
C SER A 102 -29.18 -4.64 8.02
N GLY A 103 -30.34 -4.47 7.38
CA GLY A 103 -31.61 -4.16 8.04
C GLY A 103 -32.18 -5.32 8.85
N LEU A 104 -32.09 -6.55 8.31
CA LEU A 104 -32.56 -7.79 8.97
C LEU A 104 -31.80 -8.10 10.27
N GLN A 105 -30.54 -7.69 10.39
CA GLN A 105 -29.79 -7.84 11.65
C GLN A 105 -30.30 -6.94 12.78
N LYS A 106 -30.92 -5.80 12.46
CA LYS A 106 -31.42 -4.85 13.47
C LYS A 106 -32.82 -5.20 13.96
N GLN A 107 -33.59 -5.95 13.17
CA GLN A 107 -34.94 -6.39 13.47
C GLN A 107 -34.93 -7.92 13.41
N GLY A 108 -34.60 -8.60 14.52
CA GLY A 108 -34.36 -10.05 14.58
C GLY A 108 -35.54 -10.94 14.14
N GLY A 109 -35.80 -10.96 12.83
CA GLY A 109 -36.80 -11.78 12.16
C GLY A 109 -36.17 -13.00 11.47
N ASP A 110 -37.02 -13.96 11.13
CA ASP A 110 -36.63 -15.25 10.55
C ASP A 110 -35.68 -15.10 9.35
N PRO A 111 -34.61 -15.92 9.28
CA PRO A 111 -33.80 -16.02 8.08
C PRO A 111 -34.64 -16.72 6.99
N ILE A 112 -34.22 -16.53 5.74
CA ILE A 112 -34.77 -17.12 4.50
C ILE A 112 -35.67 -16.13 3.74
N TYR A 113 -35.03 -15.37 2.85
CA TYR A 113 -35.40 -15.33 1.43
C TYR A 113 -34.11 -15.32 0.60
N GLU A 114 -34.08 -16.17 -0.43
CA GLU A 114 -32.98 -16.62 -1.30
C GLU A 114 -32.41 -15.53 -2.24
N LEU A 115 -32.36 -14.27 -1.82
CA LEU A 115 -31.76 -13.21 -2.61
C LEU A 115 -30.27 -13.15 -2.30
N GLU A 116 -29.50 -13.90 -3.06
CA GLU A 116 -28.04 -13.80 -3.08
C GLU A 116 -27.59 -12.66 -4.00
N GLU A 117 -26.42 -12.11 -3.69
CA GLU A 117 -25.74 -11.20 -4.60
C GLU A 117 -25.34 -11.94 -5.87
N TYR A 118 -25.16 -11.20 -6.96
CA TYR A 118 -24.58 -11.76 -8.17
C TYR A 118 -23.20 -12.37 -7.90
N THR A 119 -22.95 -13.55 -8.48
CA THR A 119 -21.77 -14.33 -8.19
C THR A 119 -20.46 -13.63 -8.59
N ASP A 120 -19.40 -13.93 -7.82
CA ASP A 120 -17.98 -13.74 -8.14
C ASP A 120 -17.72 -13.74 -9.67
N ASN A 121 -18.05 -14.88 -10.27
CA ASN A 121 -17.78 -15.22 -11.66
C ASN A 121 -18.53 -14.36 -12.69
N LEU A 122 -19.72 -13.83 -12.37
CA LEU A 122 -20.42 -12.91 -13.26
C LEU A 122 -19.76 -11.53 -13.23
N LEU A 123 -19.47 -11.01 -12.03
CA LEU A 123 -18.86 -9.69 -11.84
C LEU A 123 -17.49 -9.62 -12.53
N ASP A 124 -16.75 -10.73 -12.49
CA ASP A 124 -15.48 -10.92 -13.17
C ASP A 124 -15.53 -10.70 -14.68
N ARG A 125 -16.68 -10.99 -15.30
CA ARG A 125 -16.84 -10.88 -16.75
C ARG A 125 -17.13 -9.45 -17.21
N ILE A 126 -17.51 -8.57 -16.28
CA ILE A 126 -17.98 -7.22 -16.59
C ILE A 126 -16.79 -6.25 -16.57
N PRO A 127 -16.50 -5.53 -17.68
CA PRO A 127 -15.42 -4.55 -17.71
C PRO A 127 -15.84 -3.22 -17.06
N THR A 128 -15.91 -3.22 -15.73
CA THR A 128 -16.44 -2.09 -14.93
C THR A 128 -15.71 -0.78 -15.22
N LYS A 129 -14.38 -0.81 -15.31
CA LYS A 129 -13.55 0.37 -15.55
C LYS A 129 -13.69 0.93 -16.96
N GLN A 130 -13.78 0.08 -17.99
CA GLN A 130 -14.01 0.56 -19.36
C GLN A 130 -15.38 1.21 -19.50
N ILE A 131 -16.41 0.66 -18.84
CA ILE A 131 -17.76 1.22 -18.85
C ILE A 131 -17.74 2.60 -18.19
N LEU A 132 -17.03 2.75 -17.06
CA LEU A 132 -16.83 4.04 -16.40
C LEU A 132 -16.12 5.05 -17.33
N SER A 133 -14.99 4.67 -17.93
CA SER A 133 -14.29 5.54 -18.89
C SER A 133 -15.16 5.95 -20.08
N HIS A 134 -16.05 5.08 -20.56
CA HIS A 134 -16.99 5.38 -21.64
C HIS A 134 -18.07 6.40 -21.22
N VAL A 135 -18.53 6.34 -19.96
CA VAL A 135 -19.51 7.28 -19.40
C VAL A 135 -18.89 8.65 -19.15
N GLU A 136 -17.63 8.69 -18.72
CA GLU A 136 -16.88 9.92 -18.44
C GLU A 136 -16.41 10.66 -19.70
N ASP A 137 -16.30 9.95 -20.84
CA ASP A 137 -15.88 10.50 -22.13
C ASP A 137 -16.70 11.76 -22.49
N PRO A 138 -16.05 12.91 -22.77
CA PRO A 138 -16.72 14.17 -23.11
C PRO A 138 -17.78 14.06 -24.21
N SER A 139 -17.64 13.13 -25.16
CA SER A 139 -18.65 12.92 -26.21
C SER A 139 -19.96 12.34 -25.69
N ASN A 140 -19.89 11.55 -24.60
CA ASN A 140 -20.99 10.75 -24.09
C ASN A 140 -21.62 11.35 -22.83
N GLN A 141 -20.91 12.24 -22.12
CA GLN A 141 -21.40 12.95 -20.95
C GLN A 141 -22.83 13.52 -21.07
N PRO A 142 -23.25 14.20 -22.16
CA PRO A 142 -24.61 14.76 -22.22
C PRO A 142 -25.71 13.68 -22.21
N THR A 143 -25.39 12.46 -22.64
CA THR A 143 -26.35 11.34 -22.66
C THR A 143 -26.52 10.71 -21.28
N TYR A 144 -25.44 10.61 -20.50
CA TYR A 144 -25.41 9.89 -19.22
C TYR A 144 -25.39 10.80 -17.98
N HIS A 145 -25.40 12.12 -18.16
CA HIS A 145 -25.32 13.10 -17.08
C HIS A 145 -26.32 12.86 -15.93
N THR A 146 -27.54 12.40 -16.24
CA THR A 146 -28.58 12.13 -15.22
C THR A 146 -28.32 10.84 -14.44
N LEU A 147 -27.65 9.87 -15.04
CA LEU A 147 -27.32 8.57 -14.45
C LEU A 147 -26.03 8.64 -13.63
N TYR A 148 -25.07 9.45 -14.08
CA TYR A 148 -23.69 9.45 -13.59
C TYR A 148 -23.54 9.62 -12.08
N PRO A 149 -24.21 10.56 -11.38
CA PRO A 149 -23.99 10.74 -9.94
C PRO A 149 -24.35 9.50 -9.10
N ARG A 150 -25.47 8.85 -9.43
CA ARG A 150 -25.90 7.63 -8.72
C ARG A 150 -25.05 6.43 -9.13
N PHE A 151 -24.72 6.31 -10.41
CA PHE A 151 -23.81 5.28 -10.91
C PHE A 151 -22.43 5.35 -10.24
N TRP A 152 -21.84 6.55 -10.15
CA TRP A 152 -20.57 6.78 -9.46
C TRP A 152 -20.64 6.41 -7.98
N ALA A 153 -21.70 6.83 -7.27
CA ALA A 153 -21.88 6.49 -5.86
C ALA A 153 -21.92 4.97 -5.63
N LEU A 154 -22.61 4.22 -6.50
CA LEU A 154 -22.66 2.76 -6.43
C LEU A 154 -21.30 2.12 -6.74
N MET A 155 -20.56 2.66 -7.71
CA MET A 155 -19.20 2.23 -8.03
C MET A 155 -18.26 2.45 -6.84
N CYS A 156 -18.34 3.60 -6.15
CA CYS A 156 -17.57 3.85 -4.92
C CYS A 156 -17.93 2.88 -3.80
N ALA A 157 -19.21 2.51 -3.69
CA ALA A 157 -19.67 1.60 -2.66
C ALA A 157 -19.19 0.16 -2.89
N GLN A 158 -19.18 -0.32 -4.14
CA GLN A 158 -18.96 -1.75 -4.45
C GLN A 158 -17.59 -2.09 -5.04
N TYR A 159 -16.92 -1.12 -5.69
CA TYR A 159 -15.62 -1.32 -6.35
C TYR A 159 -14.63 -0.18 -6.04
N PRO A 160 -14.35 0.11 -4.76
CA PRO A 160 -13.41 1.17 -4.39
C PRO A 160 -12.01 0.97 -4.97
N GLU A 161 -11.58 -0.28 -5.19
CA GLU A 161 -10.26 -0.61 -5.75
C GLU A 161 -10.07 -0.18 -7.21
N VAL A 162 -11.16 0.02 -7.96
CA VAL A 162 -11.14 0.51 -9.34
C VAL A 162 -10.98 2.04 -9.38
N LEU A 163 -11.44 2.72 -8.33
CA LEU A 163 -11.55 4.18 -8.22
C LEU A 163 -10.42 4.83 -7.42
N ASP A 164 -9.29 4.14 -7.27
CA ASP A 164 -8.16 4.68 -6.53
C ASP A 164 -7.57 5.93 -7.20
N VAL A 165 -7.34 6.99 -6.39
CA VAL A 165 -6.87 8.31 -6.83
C VAL A 165 -5.52 8.23 -7.52
N GLY A 166 -4.59 7.43 -6.99
CA GLY A 166 -3.29 7.23 -7.61
C GLY A 166 -3.39 6.63 -9.01
N GLY A 167 -4.47 5.90 -9.29
CA GLY A 167 -4.74 5.28 -10.59
C GLY A 167 -5.12 6.32 -11.62
N PHE A 168 -6.11 7.15 -11.27
CA PHE A 168 -6.56 8.24 -12.13
C PHE A 168 -5.43 9.21 -12.48
N LEU A 169 -4.60 9.60 -11.50
CA LEU A 169 -3.45 10.48 -11.75
C LEU A 169 -2.42 9.86 -12.70
N CYS A 170 -2.16 8.55 -12.57
CA CYS A 170 -1.27 7.83 -13.49
C CYS A 170 -1.85 7.78 -14.91
N GLU A 171 -3.18 7.61 -15.03
CA GLU A 171 -3.87 7.57 -16.32
C GLU A 171 -3.87 8.93 -17.02
N GLU A 172 -4.17 10.00 -16.29
CA GLU A 172 -4.07 11.38 -16.80
C GLU A 172 -2.64 11.68 -17.27
N GLY A 173 -1.63 11.35 -16.46
CA GLY A 173 -0.23 11.53 -16.82
C GLY A 173 0.21 10.72 -18.05
N CYS A 174 -0.45 9.59 -18.35
CA CYS A 174 -0.22 8.83 -19.59
C CYS A 174 -0.99 9.42 -20.79
N ARG A 175 -2.21 9.93 -20.58
CA ARG A 175 -3.02 10.59 -21.62
C ARG A 175 -2.35 11.86 -22.15
N ASP A 176 -1.75 12.67 -21.28
CA ASP A 176 -1.04 13.89 -21.68
C ASP A 176 0.14 13.60 -22.61
N LYS A 177 0.88 12.51 -22.37
CA LYS A 177 1.96 12.07 -23.26
C LYS A 177 1.46 11.63 -24.64
N SER A 178 0.30 10.95 -24.67
CA SER A 178 -0.33 10.51 -25.92
C SER A 178 -0.89 11.68 -26.74
N ALA A 179 -1.38 12.75 -26.09
CA ALA A 179 -1.89 13.94 -26.76
C ALA A 179 -0.79 14.75 -27.50
N VAL A 180 0.45 14.71 -26.99
CA VAL A 180 1.60 15.40 -27.59
C VAL A 180 2.12 14.69 -28.86
N VAL A 181 1.84 13.39 -29.02
CA VAL A 181 2.22 12.63 -30.23
C VAL A 181 1.05 12.65 -31.23
N PRO A 182 1.18 13.34 -32.38
CA PRO A 182 0.12 13.42 -33.37
C PRO A 182 -0.33 12.03 -33.82
N ALA A 183 -1.64 11.82 -34.00
CA ALA A 183 -2.19 10.57 -34.55
C ALA A 183 -1.53 10.16 -35.89
N ALA A 184 -1.01 11.13 -36.65
CA ALA A 184 -0.24 10.90 -37.88
C ALA A 184 1.12 10.19 -37.67
N VAL A 185 1.73 10.30 -36.48
CA VAL A 185 2.97 9.59 -36.12
C VAL A 185 2.68 8.18 -35.62
N ARG A 186 1.49 7.94 -35.03
CA ARG A 186 1.06 6.61 -34.58
C ARG A 186 0.94 5.59 -35.72
N GLY A 187 0.70 6.06 -36.95
CA GLY A 187 0.61 5.24 -38.15
C GLY A 187 1.95 4.98 -38.88
N PHE A 188 3.07 5.56 -38.44
CA PHE A 188 4.35 5.49 -39.16
C PHE A 188 5.45 4.68 -38.45
N ALA A 189 5.25 4.22 -37.22
CA ALA A 189 6.26 3.50 -36.47
C ALA A 189 6.20 1.98 -36.76
N LEU A 190 6.99 1.57 -37.76
CA LEU A 190 7.49 0.22 -38.04
C LEU A 190 6.46 -0.83 -38.52
N ILE A 191 6.54 -1.07 -39.84
CA ILE A 191 5.99 -2.21 -40.59
C ILE A 191 4.47 -2.11 -40.82
N GLY A 192 4.08 -1.84 -42.07
CA GLY A 192 2.70 -1.77 -42.55
C GLY A 192 1.97 -3.13 -42.61
N LYS A 193 2.09 -3.93 -41.55
CA LYS A 193 1.33 -5.14 -41.30
C LYS A 193 0.95 -5.14 -39.82
N GLU A 194 -0.33 -5.31 -39.52
CA GLU A 194 -0.76 -5.74 -38.18
C GLU A 194 0.11 -6.93 -37.78
N MET A 195 0.95 -6.77 -36.74
CA MET A 195 1.80 -7.85 -36.27
C MET A 195 0.93 -8.78 -35.45
N GLU A 196 0.82 -10.05 -35.84
CA GLU A 196 0.12 -11.02 -34.99
C GLU A 196 0.90 -11.23 -33.68
N ALA A 197 0.22 -11.69 -32.63
CA ALA A 197 0.85 -12.00 -31.34
C ALA A 197 2.07 -12.96 -31.47
N ALA A 198 2.10 -13.77 -32.53
CA ALA A 198 3.21 -14.66 -32.88
C ALA A 198 4.45 -13.89 -33.39
N ASP A 199 4.27 -12.84 -34.21
CA ASP A 199 5.36 -12.04 -34.75
C ASP A 199 6.03 -11.20 -33.66
N VAL A 200 5.22 -10.70 -32.71
CA VAL A 200 5.72 -10.03 -31.49
C VAL A 200 6.55 -11.01 -30.66
N ASN A 201 6.10 -12.26 -30.49
CA ASN A 201 6.87 -13.28 -29.77
C ASN A 201 8.20 -13.64 -30.45
N ILE A 202 8.24 -13.63 -31.78
CA ILE A 202 9.45 -13.85 -32.57
C ILE A 202 10.44 -12.70 -32.36
N LEU A 203 10.00 -11.45 -32.42
CA LEU A 203 10.86 -10.29 -32.12
C LEU A 203 11.35 -10.29 -30.67
N LEU A 204 10.49 -10.68 -29.72
CA LEU A 204 10.91 -10.84 -28.34
C LEU A 204 11.99 -11.91 -28.22
N SER A 205 11.94 -13.01 -28.98
CA SER A 205 12.97 -14.06 -28.91
C SER A 205 14.39 -13.61 -29.30
N SER A 206 14.57 -12.47 -29.99
CA SER A 206 15.89 -11.95 -30.43
C SER A 206 16.77 -11.47 -29.27
N GLY A 207 16.19 -11.10 -28.14
CA GLY A 207 16.90 -10.71 -26.91
C GLY A 207 17.58 -9.33 -26.95
N LYS A 208 17.40 -8.53 -28.00
CA LYS A 208 18.01 -7.18 -28.12
C LYS A 208 17.12 -6.11 -27.46
N GLU A 209 17.73 -5.17 -26.75
CA GLU A 209 17.01 -4.04 -26.13
C GLU A 209 16.36 -3.10 -27.16
N GLU A 210 16.93 -2.98 -28.36
CA GLU A 210 16.37 -2.17 -29.45
C GLU A 210 15.05 -2.74 -29.97
N ASP A 211 14.99 -4.06 -30.13
CA ASP A 211 13.78 -4.77 -30.55
C ASP A 211 12.70 -4.69 -29.45
N LEU A 212 13.10 -4.77 -28.17
CA LEU A 212 12.20 -4.59 -27.03
C LEU A 212 11.59 -3.17 -27.01
N ARG A 213 12.40 -2.14 -27.25
CA ARG A 213 11.95 -0.75 -27.32
C ARG A 213 11.02 -0.51 -28.51
N ALA A 214 11.33 -1.09 -29.67
CA ALA A 214 10.48 -1.01 -30.86
C ALA A 214 9.11 -1.67 -30.62
N VAL A 215 9.08 -2.84 -29.99
CA VAL A 215 7.84 -3.55 -29.62
C VAL A 215 7.02 -2.74 -28.63
N ILE A 216 7.62 -2.19 -27.57
CA ILE A 216 6.90 -1.37 -26.60
C ILE A 216 6.37 -0.09 -27.24
N SER A 217 7.16 0.57 -28.09
CA SER A 217 6.71 1.75 -28.84
C SER A 217 5.58 1.47 -29.82
N TYR A 218 5.55 0.30 -30.44
CA TYR A 218 4.45 -0.14 -31.29
C TYR A 218 3.19 -0.41 -30.46
N LEU A 219 3.32 -1.14 -29.34
CA LEU A 219 2.18 -1.46 -28.49
C LEU A 219 1.58 -0.20 -27.82
N ASP A 220 2.40 0.81 -27.51
CA ASP A 220 1.94 2.10 -26.99
C ASP A 220 1.26 2.97 -28.06
N SER A 221 1.50 2.72 -29.35
CA SER A 221 0.82 3.43 -30.45
C SER A 221 -0.54 2.81 -30.83
N LEU A 222 -0.85 1.60 -30.33
CA LEU A 222 -2.12 0.91 -30.57
C LEU A 222 -3.31 1.56 -29.86
N THR A 223 -4.51 1.30 -30.37
CA THR A 223 -5.74 1.64 -29.65
C THR A 223 -5.91 0.72 -28.43
N LEU A 224 -6.64 1.19 -27.41
CA LEU A 224 -6.94 0.38 -26.21
C LEU A 224 -7.56 -0.98 -26.54
N MET A 225 -8.32 -1.06 -27.64
CA MET A 225 -9.00 -2.28 -28.07
C MET A 225 -8.04 -3.28 -28.71
N ASP A 226 -7.12 -2.80 -29.54
CA ASP A 226 -6.11 -3.65 -30.18
C ASP A 226 -5.08 -4.13 -29.14
N LEU A 227 -4.74 -3.27 -28.18
CA LEU A 227 -3.85 -3.62 -27.07
C LEU A 227 -4.41 -4.78 -26.23
N GLN A 228 -5.73 -4.87 -26.04
CA GLN A 228 -6.36 -5.99 -25.33
C GLN A 228 -6.10 -7.33 -26.03
N THR A 229 -6.01 -7.36 -27.36
CA THR A 229 -5.71 -8.61 -28.11
C THR A 229 -4.30 -9.11 -27.88
N HIS A 230 -3.37 -8.22 -27.50
CA HIS A 230 -1.98 -8.53 -27.17
C HIS A 230 -1.73 -8.74 -25.66
N PHE A 231 -2.78 -8.72 -24.83
CA PHE A 231 -2.66 -8.81 -23.37
C PHE A 231 -1.82 -10.01 -22.90
N ALA A 232 -2.04 -11.19 -23.48
CA ALA A 232 -1.29 -12.40 -23.12
C ALA A 232 0.20 -12.24 -23.43
N THR A 233 0.55 -11.73 -24.62
CA THR A 233 1.95 -11.50 -25.01
C THR A 233 2.65 -10.48 -24.08
N VAL A 234 1.95 -9.42 -23.69
CA VAL A 234 2.50 -8.41 -22.78
C VAL A 234 2.74 -8.97 -21.37
N THR A 235 1.78 -9.69 -20.84
CA THR A 235 1.86 -10.19 -19.47
C THR A 235 2.79 -11.39 -19.34
N THR A 236 2.76 -12.35 -20.27
CA THR A 236 3.55 -13.58 -20.15
C THR A 236 4.98 -13.43 -20.66
N ASN A 237 5.21 -12.61 -21.69
CA ASN A 237 6.50 -12.60 -22.40
C ASN A 237 7.31 -11.32 -22.15
N LEU A 238 6.65 -10.16 -22.06
CA LEU A 238 7.33 -8.88 -21.81
C LEU A 238 7.65 -8.66 -20.33
N LEU A 239 6.69 -8.91 -19.43
CA LEU A 239 6.87 -8.65 -18.00
C LEU A 239 8.06 -9.39 -17.36
N PRO A 240 8.30 -10.71 -17.61
CA PRO A 240 9.46 -11.41 -17.04
C PRO A 240 10.82 -10.96 -17.60
N ARG A 241 10.83 -10.29 -18.76
CA ARG A 241 12.07 -9.79 -19.38
C ARG A 241 12.47 -8.42 -18.85
N ILE A 242 11.49 -7.61 -18.49
CA ILE A 242 11.70 -6.27 -17.92
C ILE A 242 12.11 -6.37 -16.45
N THR A 243 11.78 -7.49 -15.81
CA THR A 243 12.37 -7.87 -14.52
C THR A 243 13.77 -8.48 -14.67
N ASN A 244 14.52 -8.26 -15.75
CA ASN A 244 15.93 -8.64 -15.84
C ASN A 244 16.82 -7.46 -15.40
N PRO A 245 17.82 -7.63 -14.50
CA PRO A 245 18.69 -6.54 -14.02
C PRO A 245 19.49 -5.80 -15.11
N GLN A 246 19.58 -6.34 -16.33
CA GLN A 246 20.28 -5.71 -17.45
C GLN A 246 19.45 -4.62 -18.16
N THR A 247 18.16 -4.48 -17.85
CA THR A 247 17.25 -3.58 -18.58
C THR A 247 17.38 -2.12 -18.12
N THR A 248 17.53 -1.21 -19.09
CA THR A 248 17.58 0.25 -18.85
C THR A 248 16.32 0.83 -18.21
N SER A 249 16.47 1.88 -17.37
CA SER A 249 15.37 2.56 -16.65
C SER A 249 14.28 3.12 -17.56
N ASP A 250 14.65 3.51 -18.79
CA ASP A 250 13.75 4.12 -19.76
C ASP A 250 12.73 3.10 -20.30
N ILE A 251 13.19 1.87 -20.59
CA ILE A 251 12.34 0.76 -21.05
C ILE A 251 11.33 0.39 -19.95
N SER A 252 11.75 0.36 -18.69
CA SER A 252 10.83 0.11 -17.57
C SER A 252 9.76 1.19 -17.45
N THR A 253 10.12 2.46 -17.68
CA THR A 253 9.16 3.58 -17.61
C THR A 253 8.15 3.53 -18.77
N GLN A 254 8.59 3.19 -19.98
CA GLN A 254 7.70 3.00 -21.14
C GLN A 254 6.79 1.78 -20.97
N PHE A 255 7.31 0.70 -20.40
CA PHE A 255 6.47 -0.44 -20.08
C PHE A 255 5.46 -0.14 -18.97
N PHE A 256 5.82 0.68 -17.98
CA PHE A 256 4.89 1.12 -16.96
C PHE A 256 3.70 1.88 -17.55
N SER A 257 3.90 2.77 -18.53
CA SER A 257 2.78 3.45 -19.20
C SER A 257 1.89 2.48 -19.98
N LEU A 258 2.49 1.53 -20.71
CA LEU A 258 1.75 0.47 -21.40
C LEU A 258 0.96 -0.40 -20.43
N TRP A 259 1.55 -0.76 -19.29
CA TRP A 259 0.90 -1.52 -18.24
C TRP A 259 -0.27 -0.75 -17.62
N ILE A 260 -0.12 0.56 -17.40
CA ILE A 260 -1.22 1.42 -16.92
C ILE A 260 -2.37 1.43 -17.93
N SER A 261 -2.09 1.53 -19.23
CA SER A 261 -3.12 1.44 -20.27
C SER A 261 -3.91 0.12 -20.24
N LEU A 262 -3.23 -1.01 -19.96
CA LEU A 262 -3.89 -2.31 -19.74
C LEU A 262 -4.70 -2.35 -18.44
N TYR A 263 -4.18 -1.74 -17.38
CA TYR A 263 -4.85 -1.64 -16.08
C TYR A 263 -6.12 -0.76 -16.16
N THR A 264 -6.15 0.26 -17.03
CA THR A 264 -7.36 1.05 -17.31
C THR A 264 -8.46 0.21 -17.97
N ILE A 265 -8.08 -0.78 -18.78
CA ILE A 265 -9.02 -1.68 -19.45
C ILE A 265 -9.61 -2.68 -18.46
N ASN A 266 -8.79 -3.53 -17.87
CA ASN A 266 -9.25 -4.50 -16.89
C ASN A 266 -8.25 -4.58 -15.74
N PRO A 267 -8.47 -3.84 -14.63
CA PRO A 267 -7.52 -3.81 -13.53
C PRO A 267 -7.39 -5.19 -12.89
N ARG A 268 -8.48 -5.93 -12.76
CA ARG A 268 -8.53 -7.24 -12.13
C ARG A 268 -7.73 -8.30 -12.89
N GLU A 269 -8.02 -8.47 -14.18
CA GLU A 269 -7.29 -9.43 -15.04
C GLU A 269 -5.81 -9.06 -15.13
N THR A 270 -5.50 -7.75 -15.25
CA THR A 270 -4.11 -7.25 -15.32
C THR A 270 -3.34 -7.55 -14.03
N CYS A 271 -3.90 -7.24 -12.86
CA CYS A 271 -3.28 -7.54 -11.57
C CYS A 271 -3.12 -9.05 -11.32
N LEU A 272 -4.10 -9.86 -11.71
CA LEU A 272 -4.01 -11.32 -11.55
C LEU A 272 -2.93 -11.92 -12.44
N ALA A 273 -2.88 -11.49 -13.71
CA ALA A 273 -1.88 -11.91 -14.66
C ALA A 273 -0.47 -11.51 -14.22
N THR A 274 -0.29 -10.29 -13.69
CA THR A 274 1.03 -9.84 -13.20
C THR A 274 1.51 -10.65 -12.00
N VAL A 275 0.64 -10.90 -11.00
CA VAL A 275 1.03 -11.73 -9.84
C VAL A 275 1.39 -13.15 -10.28
N ASN A 276 0.59 -13.76 -11.16
CA ASN A 276 0.83 -15.15 -11.57
C ASN A 276 2.07 -15.32 -12.48
N THR A 277 2.41 -14.31 -13.29
CA THR A 277 3.60 -14.34 -14.17
C THR A 277 4.89 -14.04 -13.44
N LEU A 278 4.83 -13.24 -12.36
CA LEU A 278 6.01 -12.90 -11.55
C LEU A 278 6.38 -14.00 -10.54
N ARG A 279 5.59 -15.07 -10.46
CA ARG A 279 5.87 -16.23 -9.61
C ARG A 279 6.84 -17.22 -10.28
N PRO A 280 7.56 -18.01 -9.48
CA PRO A 280 8.37 -19.10 -10.03
C PRO A 280 7.48 -20.11 -10.78
N LEU A 281 7.97 -20.57 -11.94
CA LEU A 281 7.26 -21.37 -12.95
C LEU A 281 6.56 -22.65 -12.45
N ASN A 282 6.91 -23.14 -11.25
CA ASN A 282 6.42 -24.41 -10.70
C ASN A 282 5.22 -24.27 -9.73
N ALA A 283 4.70 -23.06 -9.54
CA ALA A 283 3.64 -22.81 -8.56
C ALA A 283 2.24 -22.78 -9.19
N LYS A 284 1.22 -23.33 -8.50
CA LYS A 284 -0.18 -23.26 -8.93
C LYS A 284 -0.66 -21.80 -9.02
N PRO A 285 -1.38 -21.39 -10.08
CA PRO A 285 -1.88 -20.02 -10.20
C PRO A 285 -2.77 -19.67 -9.01
N TYR A 286 -2.66 -18.45 -8.52
CA TYR A 286 -3.58 -17.94 -7.50
C TYR A 286 -4.87 -17.49 -8.17
N ASP A 287 -5.97 -17.74 -7.46
CA ASP A 287 -7.27 -17.18 -7.79
C ASP A 287 -7.40 -15.78 -7.19
N HIS A 288 -8.21 -14.94 -7.82
CA HIS A 288 -8.44 -13.58 -7.36
C HIS A 288 -8.98 -13.53 -5.93
N HIS A 289 -9.91 -14.42 -5.58
CA HIS A 289 -10.46 -14.50 -4.22
C HIS A 289 -9.37 -14.72 -3.17
N THR A 290 -8.39 -15.60 -3.44
CA THR A 290 -7.28 -15.86 -2.52
C THR A 290 -6.43 -14.60 -2.28
N LEU A 291 -6.17 -13.83 -3.34
CA LEU A 291 -5.37 -12.60 -3.26
C LEU A 291 -6.13 -11.45 -2.57
N VAL A 292 -7.45 -11.38 -2.72
CA VAL A 292 -8.28 -10.39 -2.01
C VAL A 292 -8.35 -10.71 -0.52
N MET A 293 -8.44 -11.98 -0.13
CA MET A 293 -8.51 -12.34 1.29
C MET A 293 -7.16 -12.13 1.99
N ASP A 294 -6.04 -12.39 1.30
CA ASP A 294 -4.69 -12.18 1.83
C ASP A 294 -3.76 -11.48 0.81
N PRO A 295 -3.65 -10.13 0.87
CA PRO A 295 -2.74 -9.34 0.05
C PRO A 295 -1.26 -9.60 0.34
N LEU A 296 -0.88 -10.19 1.48
CA LEU A 296 0.53 -10.48 1.79
C LEU A 296 1.11 -11.52 0.84
N ILE A 297 0.27 -12.34 0.22
CA ILE A 297 0.65 -13.32 -0.80
C ILE A 297 1.40 -12.65 -1.96
N VAL A 298 1.08 -11.39 -2.28
CA VAL A 298 1.73 -10.61 -3.36
C VAL A 298 3.24 -10.49 -3.12
N PHE A 299 3.68 -10.41 -1.85
CA PHE A 299 5.09 -10.37 -1.47
C PHE A 299 5.86 -11.67 -1.76
N SER A 300 5.18 -12.77 -2.12
CA SER A 300 5.85 -14.00 -2.59
C SER A 300 6.71 -13.74 -3.84
N CYS A 301 6.43 -12.67 -4.59
CA CYS A 301 7.20 -12.22 -5.74
C CYS A 301 8.43 -11.38 -5.32
N ARG A 302 9.20 -11.82 -4.30
CA ARG A 302 10.28 -11.03 -3.67
C ARG A 302 11.36 -10.53 -4.64
N GLU A 303 11.56 -11.24 -5.76
CA GLU A 303 12.50 -10.83 -6.81
C GLU A 303 12.15 -9.48 -7.47
N VAL A 304 10.91 -9.00 -7.33
CA VAL A 304 10.45 -7.70 -7.84
C VAL A 304 10.96 -6.53 -7.00
N PHE A 305 11.30 -6.76 -5.72
CA PHE A 305 11.94 -5.75 -4.86
C PHE A 305 13.34 -5.35 -5.34
N ARG A 306 13.95 -6.11 -6.25
CA ARG A 306 15.31 -5.83 -6.73
C ARG A 306 15.36 -5.21 -8.12
N ARG A 307 14.22 -5.02 -8.79
CA ARG A 307 14.19 -4.85 -10.25
C ARG A 307 13.14 -3.83 -10.65
N GLY A 308 13.37 -3.09 -11.73
CA GLY A 308 12.65 -1.87 -12.15
C GLY A 308 11.10 -1.92 -12.26
N ALA A 309 10.44 -3.02 -11.91
CA ALA A 309 8.99 -3.20 -11.86
C ALA A 309 8.35 -2.87 -10.49
N LEU A 310 9.08 -2.26 -9.55
CA LEU A 310 8.54 -1.87 -8.23
C LEU A 310 7.27 -1.02 -8.34
N ARG A 311 7.20 -0.08 -9.31
CA ARG A 311 6.03 0.77 -9.51
C ARG A 311 4.78 -0.04 -9.86
N ILE A 312 4.94 -1.11 -10.64
CA ILE A 312 3.86 -2.05 -10.97
C ILE A 312 3.48 -2.85 -9.73
N PHE A 313 4.46 -3.33 -8.98
CA PHE A 313 4.24 -4.07 -7.74
C PHE A 313 3.45 -3.26 -6.71
N LEU A 314 3.87 -2.03 -6.41
CA LEU A 314 3.17 -1.14 -5.48
C LEU A 314 1.74 -0.89 -5.93
N ARG A 315 1.52 -0.73 -7.25
CA ARG A 315 0.18 -0.53 -7.80
C ARG A 315 -0.73 -1.74 -7.62
N VAL A 316 -0.21 -2.93 -7.90
CA VAL A 316 -0.92 -4.20 -7.69
C VAL A 316 -1.22 -4.40 -6.21
N LEU A 317 -0.26 -4.07 -5.35
CA LEU A 317 -0.41 -4.13 -3.90
C LEU A 317 -1.52 -3.18 -3.42
N THR A 318 -1.53 -1.91 -3.84
CA THR A 318 -2.61 -0.96 -3.51
C THR A 318 -3.98 -1.50 -3.91
N TYR A 319 -4.09 -2.06 -5.13
CA TYR A 319 -5.34 -2.63 -5.63
C TYR A 319 -5.86 -3.74 -4.69
N TYR A 320 -5.02 -4.72 -4.36
CA TYR A 320 -5.43 -5.83 -3.47
C TYR A 320 -5.63 -5.39 -2.02
N MET A 321 -4.91 -4.38 -1.53
CA MET A 321 -5.15 -3.80 -0.21
C MET A 321 -6.53 -3.17 -0.10
N ILE A 322 -6.91 -2.32 -1.06
CA ILE A 322 -8.22 -1.68 -1.08
C ILE A 322 -9.33 -2.74 -1.22
N ALA A 323 -9.14 -3.71 -2.12
CA ALA A 323 -10.09 -4.80 -2.32
C ALA A 323 -10.27 -5.66 -1.05
N SER A 324 -9.18 -6.01 -0.38
CA SER A 324 -9.18 -6.75 0.89
C SER A 324 -9.96 -6.01 1.98
N LYS A 325 -9.63 -4.72 2.20
CA LYS A 325 -10.31 -3.87 3.18
C LYS A 325 -11.81 -3.81 2.93
N HIS A 326 -12.20 -3.62 1.66
CA HIS A 326 -13.60 -3.58 1.27
C HIS A 326 -14.29 -4.93 1.51
N ARG A 327 -13.68 -6.05 1.09
CA ARG A 327 -14.25 -7.39 1.27
C ARG A 327 -14.42 -7.77 2.74
N TRP A 328 -13.43 -7.51 3.59
CA TRP A 328 -13.53 -7.80 5.03
C TRP A 328 -14.64 -7.00 5.71
N ARG A 329 -14.79 -5.71 5.36
CA ARG A 329 -15.89 -4.87 5.85
C ARG A 329 -17.24 -5.41 5.38
N LYS A 330 -17.34 -5.82 4.11
CA LYS A 330 -18.57 -6.39 3.53
C LYS A 330 -18.97 -7.71 4.19
N LEU A 331 -18.04 -8.65 4.37
CA LEU A 331 -18.30 -9.96 5.00
C LEU A 331 -18.83 -9.82 6.44
N TRP A 332 -18.32 -8.82 7.17
CA TRP A 332 -18.75 -8.54 8.54
C TRP A 332 -20.08 -7.84 8.64
N ALA A 333 -20.33 -6.86 7.76
CA ALA A 333 -21.66 -6.30 7.58
C ALA A 333 -22.67 -7.41 7.22
N GLY A 334 -22.22 -8.41 6.46
CA GLY A 334 -22.99 -9.61 6.11
C GLY A 334 -23.25 -10.60 7.24
N GLY A 335 -22.70 -10.40 8.44
CA GLY A 335 -23.01 -11.22 9.61
C GLY A 335 -22.22 -12.52 9.73
N ILE A 336 -21.19 -12.73 8.91
CA ILE A 336 -20.23 -13.81 9.11
C ILE A 336 -19.35 -13.43 10.30
N LYS A 337 -19.84 -13.74 11.49
CA LYS A 337 -19.06 -13.65 12.72
C LYS A 337 -18.27 -14.96 12.83
N PRO A 338 -16.94 -14.93 12.95
CA PRO A 338 -16.19 -16.09 13.44
C PRO A 338 -16.85 -16.59 14.73
N GLU A 339 -16.83 -17.89 15.00
CA GLU A 339 -17.56 -18.56 16.09
C GLU A 339 -17.33 -18.01 17.51
N ALA A 340 -16.43 -17.04 17.69
CA ALA A 340 -16.20 -16.30 18.91
C ALA A 340 -16.87 -14.91 18.87
N TYR A 341 -17.54 -14.53 19.96
CA TYR A 341 -18.05 -13.18 20.24
C TYR A 341 -16.94 -12.12 20.11
N LEU A 342 -16.62 -11.72 18.89
CA LEU A 342 -15.59 -10.72 18.60
C LEU A 342 -16.28 -9.36 18.43
N PRO A 343 -15.84 -8.33 19.17
CA PRO A 343 -16.40 -6.99 19.03
C PRO A 343 -16.14 -6.43 17.62
N PRO A 344 -16.97 -5.47 17.13
CA PRO A 344 -16.82 -4.87 15.81
C PRO A 344 -15.47 -4.17 15.59
N THR A 345 -14.76 -3.80 16.65
CA THR A 345 -13.39 -3.27 16.59
C THR A 345 -12.36 -4.28 16.07
N THR A 346 -12.68 -5.58 16.08
CA THR A 346 -11.75 -6.66 15.67
C THR A 346 -11.38 -6.56 14.20
N ILE A 347 -12.30 -6.12 13.34
CA ILE A 347 -12.01 -5.99 11.91
C ILE A 347 -11.12 -4.82 11.60
N ASP A 348 -11.39 -3.66 12.19
CA ASP A 348 -10.50 -2.52 12.00
C ASP A 348 -9.10 -2.85 12.53
N THR A 349 -9.01 -3.59 13.65
CA THR A 349 -7.69 -4.08 14.12
C THR A 349 -7.06 -5.11 13.19
N LEU A 350 -7.84 -5.98 12.54
CA LEU A 350 -7.33 -6.97 11.59
C LEU A 350 -6.79 -6.27 10.34
N ILE A 351 -7.55 -5.32 9.80
CA ILE A 351 -7.16 -4.49 8.66
C ILE A 351 -5.89 -3.70 9.01
N GLN A 352 -5.83 -3.07 10.18
CA GLN A 352 -4.64 -2.35 10.64
C GLN A 352 -3.43 -3.28 10.82
N THR A 353 -3.65 -4.51 11.30
CA THR A 353 -2.58 -5.50 11.43
C THR A 353 -2.06 -5.95 10.06
N GLN A 354 -2.96 -6.13 9.09
CA GLN A 354 -2.60 -6.42 7.71
C GLN A 354 -1.78 -5.28 7.09
N ASP A 355 -2.24 -4.03 7.20
CA ASP A 355 -1.52 -2.86 6.71
C ASP A 355 -0.15 -2.70 7.38
N ALA A 356 -0.06 -2.90 8.69
CA ALA A 356 1.21 -2.87 9.42
C ALA A 356 2.17 -3.99 8.95
N ALA A 357 1.66 -5.20 8.71
CA ALA A 357 2.46 -6.31 8.19
C ALA A 357 2.99 -6.03 6.77
N ILE A 358 2.18 -5.38 5.92
CA ILE A 358 2.59 -4.92 4.59
C ILE A 358 3.72 -3.91 4.70
N ILE A 359 3.59 -2.90 5.57
CA ILE A 359 4.65 -1.92 5.82
C ILE A 359 5.93 -2.61 6.30
N GLN A 360 5.82 -3.56 7.24
CA GLN A 360 6.97 -4.32 7.71
C GLN A 360 7.66 -5.10 6.59
N CYS A 361 6.88 -5.77 5.72
CA CYS A 361 7.43 -6.48 4.58
C CYS A 361 8.12 -5.52 3.57
N LEU A 362 7.59 -4.30 3.38
CA LEU A 362 8.23 -3.27 2.56
C LEU A 362 9.54 -2.78 3.19
N LEU A 363 9.54 -2.55 4.51
CA LEU A 363 10.72 -2.13 5.27
C LEU A 363 11.82 -3.20 5.26
N GLU A 364 11.47 -4.47 5.45
CA GLU A 364 12.40 -5.59 5.29
C GLU A 364 12.95 -5.67 3.85
N GLY A 365 12.12 -5.36 2.85
CA GLY A 365 12.53 -5.29 1.45
C GLY A 365 13.57 -4.22 1.15
N LEU A 366 13.70 -3.17 1.98
CA LEU A 366 14.73 -2.15 1.86
C LEU A 366 16.11 -2.64 2.33
N VAL A 367 16.16 -3.68 3.17
CA VAL A 367 17.41 -4.21 3.72
C VAL A 367 18.17 -4.94 2.61
N GLY A 368 19.26 -4.34 2.13
CA GLY A 368 20.05 -4.87 1.02
C GLY A 368 19.44 -4.67 -0.37
N GLY A 369 18.42 -3.81 -0.49
CA GLY A 369 17.83 -3.38 -1.76
C GLY A 369 18.63 -2.24 -2.43
N GLU A 370 18.39 -2.02 -3.72
CA GLU A 370 18.99 -0.90 -4.48
C GLU A 370 18.56 0.46 -3.91
N GLU A 371 19.43 1.47 -3.98
CA GLU A 371 19.07 2.80 -3.48
C GLU A 371 18.03 3.51 -4.35
N SER A 372 17.97 3.16 -5.64
CA SER A 372 17.04 3.70 -6.65
C SER A 372 15.56 3.47 -6.30
N ILE A 373 15.26 2.40 -5.57
CA ILE A 373 13.88 2.00 -5.25
C ILE A 373 13.35 2.61 -3.95
N ARG A 374 14.25 3.10 -3.08
CA ARG A 374 13.89 3.58 -1.74
C ARG A 374 12.89 4.74 -1.75
N PRO A 375 13.02 5.78 -2.63
CA PRO A 375 12.07 6.89 -2.65
C PRO A 375 10.63 6.44 -2.89
N PHE A 376 10.40 5.50 -3.82
CA PHE A 376 9.06 5.00 -4.13
C PHE A 376 8.43 4.25 -2.94
N ILE A 377 9.23 3.51 -2.17
CA ILE A 377 8.75 2.82 -0.97
C ILE A 377 8.49 3.83 0.15
N TYR A 378 9.35 4.84 0.32
CA TYR A 378 9.14 5.89 1.31
C TYR A 378 7.88 6.70 1.03
N ASP A 379 7.67 7.12 -0.22
CA ASP A 379 6.45 7.83 -0.63
C ASP A 379 5.21 6.96 -0.38
N PHE A 380 5.28 5.67 -0.68
CA PHE A 380 4.18 4.74 -0.43
C PHE A 380 3.85 4.61 1.06
N ILE A 381 4.85 4.38 1.90
CA ILE A 381 4.70 4.30 3.36
C ILE A 381 4.19 5.63 3.91
N HIS A 382 4.67 6.75 3.38
CA HIS A 382 4.22 8.10 3.75
C HIS A 382 2.72 8.28 3.49
N GLN A 383 2.22 7.88 2.31
CA GLN A 383 0.79 7.94 2.00
C GLN A 383 -0.03 7.05 2.93
N MET A 384 0.41 5.82 3.21
CA MET A 384 -0.28 4.95 4.17
C MET A 384 -0.36 5.56 5.58
N PHE A 385 0.70 6.23 6.02
CA PHE A 385 0.73 6.93 7.31
C PHE A 385 -0.15 8.18 7.34
N ILE A 386 -0.36 8.85 6.20
CA ILE A 386 -1.32 9.96 6.10
C ILE A 386 -2.76 9.43 6.16
N GLU A 387 -3.04 8.32 5.49
CA GLU A 387 -4.37 7.70 5.47
C GLU A 387 -4.79 7.16 6.86
N ASP A 388 -3.89 6.45 7.55
CA ASP A 388 -4.11 5.99 8.93
C ASP A 388 -2.88 6.24 9.83
N PRO A 389 -2.86 7.35 10.59
CA PRO A 389 -1.74 7.69 11.49
C PRO A 389 -1.50 6.66 12.60
N ILE A 390 -2.48 5.80 12.93
CA ILE A 390 -2.31 4.76 13.94
C ILE A 390 -1.24 3.74 13.47
N LEU A 391 -1.11 3.53 12.16
CA LEU A 391 -0.11 2.62 11.59
C LEU A 391 1.31 3.02 11.96
N ILE A 392 1.62 4.32 12.04
CA ILE A 392 2.94 4.81 12.49
C ILE A 392 3.26 4.24 13.87
N ARG A 393 2.30 4.33 14.79
CA ARG A 393 2.45 3.82 16.15
C ARG A 393 2.61 2.31 16.16
N VAL A 394 1.78 1.58 15.41
CA VAL A 394 1.85 0.10 15.37
C VAL A 394 3.21 -0.36 14.85
N VAL A 395 3.67 0.19 13.73
CA VAL A 395 4.96 -0.15 13.11
C VAL A 395 6.13 0.24 14.01
N ALA A 396 6.10 1.43 14.64
CA ALA A 396 7.15 1.87 15.56
C ALA A 396 7.27 0.95 16.78
N PHE A 397 6.16 0.49 17.36
CA PHE A 397 6.17 -0.44 18.50
C PHE A 397 6.52 -1.88 18.10
N GLN A 398 6.25 -2.28 16.86
CA GLN A 398 6.73 -3.56 16.30
C GLN A 398 8.23 -3.55 16.02
N THR A 399 8.84 -2.36 15.92
CA THR A 399 10.25 -2.13 15.55
C THR A 399 10.57 -2.58 14.12
N PHE A 400 11.68 -2.10 13.57
CA PHE A 400 12.20 -2.52 12.27
C PHE A 400 13.73 -2.37 12.26
N PRO A 401 14.44 -2.93 11.26
CA PRO A 401 15.91 -2.96 11.23
C PRO A 401 16.53 -1.56 11.35
N VAL A 402 17.60 -1.44 12.14
CA VAL A 402 18.21 -0.13 12.47
C VAL A 402 18.98 0.44 11.27
N GLU A 403 19.42 -0.42 10.37
CA GLU A 403 20.19 -0.07 9.17
C GLU A 403 19.40 0.86 8.24
N ILE A 404 18.08 0.70 8.20
CA ILE A 404 17.18 1.51 7.37
C ILE A 404 16.59 2.72 8.12
N LEU A 405 16.79 2.81 9.44
CA LEU A 405 16.14 3.80 10.30
C LEU A 405 16.41 5.24 9.85
N LYS A 406 17.67 5.57 9.57
CA LYS A 406 18.04 6.90 9.06
C LYS A 406 17.31 7.21 7.76
N GLY A 407 17.33 6.28 6.81
CA GLY A 407 16.70 6.45 5.50
C GLY A 407 15.19 6.60 5.58
N VAL A 408 14.52 5.87 6.48
CA VAL A 408 13.08 5.99 6.70
C VAL A 408 12.72 7.34 7.34
N VAL A 409 13.48 7.80 8.34
CA VAL A 409 13.22 9.10 8.99
C VAL A 409 13.43 10.26 8.02
N GLU A 410 14.47 10.23 7.19
CA GLU A 410 14.73 11.27 6.18
C GLU A 410 13.78 11.18 4.98
N GLY A 411 13.39 9.98 4.58
CA GLY A 411 12.58 9.71 3.39
C GLY A 411 11.08 9.78 3.60
N VAL A 412 10.58 9.58 4.83
CA VAL A 412 9.15 9.56 5.17
C VAL A 412 8.81 10.76 6.05
N PRO A 413 8.28 11.87 5.48
CA PRO A 413 8.07 13.10 6.23
C PRO A 413 7.10 12.98 7.41
N SER A 414 6.16 12.05 7.38
CA SER A 414 5.18 11.81 8.47
C SER A 414 5.80 11.20 9.73
N MET A 415 7.08 10.79 9.70
CA MET A 415 7.76 10.20 10.85
C MET A 415 7.90 11.14 12.06
N HIS A 416 7.83 12.46 11.86
CA HIS A 416 7.88 13.44 12.97
C HIS A 416 6.79 13.22 14.03
N VAL A 417 5.66 12.60 13.68
CA VAL A 417 4.58 12.26 14.63
C VAL A 417 5.06 11.28 15.71
N CYS A 418 6.13 10.51 15.45
CA CYS A 418 6.71 9.57 16.41
C CYS A 418 7.18 10.22 17.71
N PHE A 419 7.46 11.53 17.75
CA PHE A 419 7.78 12.25 19.00
C PHE A 419 6.69 12.08 20.07
N ASP A 420 5.43 11.87 19.67
CA ASP A 420 4.31 11.69 20.59
C ASP A 420 4.27 10.28 21.20
N PHE A 421 4.86 9.32 20.49
CA PHE A 421 4.81 7.89 20.84
C PHE A 421 6.07 7.40 21.54
N VAL A 422 7.22 8.05 21.30
CA VAL A 422 8.51 7.73 21.94
C VAL A 422 8.40 7.60 23.47
N PRO A 423 7.71 8.49 24.22
CA PRO A 423 7.55 8.31 25.66
C PRO A 423 6.95 6.95 26.05
N GLY A 424 5.89 6.53 25.36
CA GLY A 424 5.27 5.23 25.57
C GLY A 424 6.17 4.05 25.19
N MET A 425 7.10 4.23 24.25
CA MET A 425 8.08 3.21 23.88
C MET A 425 9.14 3.02 24.98
N LEU A 426 9.54 4.10 25.66
CA LEU A 426 10.53 4.05 26.74
C LEU A 426 9.98 3.38 28.02
N GLU A 427 8.69 3.50 28.26
CA GLU A 427 8.02 2.84 29.39
C GLU A 427 7.73 1.35 29.12
N HIS A 428 7.72 0.93 27.85
CA HIS A 428 7.32 -0.41 27.41
C HIS A 428 8.14 -1.54 28.06
N PRO A 429 7.57 -2.65 28.55
CA PRO A 429 8.30 -3.69 29.29
C PRO A 429 9.43 -4.37 28.49
N ASN A 430 9.33 -4.39 27.16
CA ASN A 430 10.36 -4.97 26.29
C ASN A 430 11.52 -3.99 26.05
N ILE A 431 12.72 -4.37 26.49
CA ILE A 431 13.96 -3.61 26.32
C ILE A 431 14.28 -3.27 24.85
N ARG A 432 13.91 -4.14 23.89
CA ARG A 432 14.13 -3.87 22.46
C ARG A 432 13.37 -2.65 21.98
N VAL A 433 12.12 -2.52 22.40
CA VAL A 433 11.26 -1.38 22.06
C VAL A 433 11.79 -0.10 22.70
N ARG A 434 12.30 -0.18 23.94
CA ARG A 434 12.95 0.96 24.62
C ARG A 434 14.20 1.44 23.89
N VAL A 435 15.11 0.51 23.54
CA VAL A 435 16.35 0.82 22.81
C VAL A 435 16.04 1.38 21.43
N PHE A 436 15.11 0.77 20.70
CA PHE A 436 14.66 1.26 19.40
C PHE A 436 14.01 2.66 19.51
N GLY A 437 13.21 2.92 20.55
CA GLY A 437 12.64 4.24 20.81
C GLY A 437 13.70 5.32 21.03
N LEU A 438 14.81 5.00 21.71
CA LEU A 438 15.95 5.90 21.85
C LEU A 438 16.65 6.16 20.50
N GLN A 439 16.88 5.11 19.71
CA GLN A 439 17.46 5.22 18.37
C GLN A 439 16.60 6.09 17.45
N LEU A 440 15.30 5.82 17.43
CA LEU A 440 14.32 6.57 16.66
C LEU A 440 14.31 8.04 17.08
N PHE A 441 14.31 8.34 18.38
CA PHE A 441 14.39 9.72 18.87
C PHE A 441 15.69 10.42 18.44
N GLY A 442 16.83 9.72 18.52
CA GLY A 442 18.13 10.28 18.11
C GLY A 442 18.13 10.74 16.66
N TRP A 443 17.61 9.92 15.74
CA TRP A 443 17.49 10.29 14.33
C TRP A 443 16.41 11.35 14.07
N LEU A 444 15.24 11.24 14.72
CA LEU A 444 14.18 12.25 14.60
C LEU A 444 14.64 13.63 15.08
N GLY A 445 15.42 13.70 16.16
CA GLY A 445 15.97 14.95 16.68
C GLY A 445 16.97 15.58 15.71
N GLU A 446 17.82 14.78 15.07
CA GLU A 446 18.77 15.25 14.05
C GLU A 446 18.05 15.78 12.79
N THR A 447 17.00 15.11 12.33
CA THR A 447 16.25 15.52 11.13
C THR A 447 15.24 16.65 11.40
N TYR A 448 14.60 16.67 12.57
CA TYR A 448 13.53 17.60 12.94
C TYR A 448 13.81 18.27 14.29
N PRO A 449 14.74 19.25 14.36
CA PRO A 449 15.04 19.97 15.59
C PRO A 449 13.90 20.94 15.95
N ILE A 450 12.94 20.47 16.76
CA ILE A 450 11.77 21.25 17.21
C ILE A 450 11.80 21.49 18.74
N GLU A 451 11.19 22.56 19.22
CA GLU A 451 11.18 22.90 20.66
C GLU A 451 10.60 21.77 21.55
N LYS A 452 9.59 21.06 21.06
CA LYS A 452 9.01 19.89 21.72
C LYS A 452 10.05 18.76 21.90
N SER A 453 10.81 18.48 20.85
CA SER A 453 11.87 17.46 20.88
C SER A 453 13.01 17.88 21.80
N LEU A 454 13.37 19.17 21.88
CA LEU A 454 14.35 19.66 22.86
C LEU A 454 13.90 19.40 24.31
N HIS A 455 12.63 19.71 24.62
CA HIS A 455 12.05 19.45 25.95
C HIS A 455 12.05 17.95 26.27
N GLN A 456 11.64 17.10 25.33
CA GLN A 456 11.67 15.64 25.48
C GLN A 456 13.10 15.11 25.63
N ALA A 457 14.06 15.62 24.86
CA ALA A 457 15.47 15.23 24.96
C ALA A 457 15.99 15.47 26.39
N LYS A 458 15.75 16.68 26.93
CA LYS A 458 16.23 17.09 28.26
C LYS A 458 15.56 16.33 29.40
N HIS A 459 14.23 16.24 29.39
CA HIS A 459 13.46 15.79 30.55
C HIS A 459 13.06 14.31 30.52
N LEU A 460 13.12 13.67 29.35
CA LEU A 460 12.65 12.29 29.18
C LEU A 460 13.78 11.38 28.67
N ILE A 461 14.49 11.78 27.63
CA ILE A 461 15.46 10.90 26.96
C ILE A 461 16.74 10.74 27.77
N LEU A 462 17.39 11.84 28.15
CA LEU A 462 18.64 11.78 28.94
C LEU A 462 18.46 11.04 30.28
N PRO A 463 17.40 11.29 31.08
CA PRO A 463 17.16 10.53 32.30
C PRO A 463 16.90 9.04 32.05
N ASN A 464 16.11 8.70 31.02
CA ASN A 464 15.84 7.30 30.68
C ASN A 464 17.09 6.57 30.19
N ILE A 465 17.99 7.24 29.46
CA ILE A 465 19.29 6.66 29.08
C ILE A 465 20.10 6.33 30.35
N ALA A 466 20.16 7.23 31.32
CA ALA A 466 20.84 6.99 32.60
C ALA A 466 20.28 5.74 33.32
N HIS A 467 18.95 5.66 33.45
CA HIS A 467 18.28 4.52 34.07
C HIS A 467 18.49 3.21 33.29
N LEU A 468 18.33 3.23 31.97
CA LEU A 468 18.48 2.05 31.13
C LEU A 468 19.91 1.51 31.12
N CYS A 469 20.92 2.38 31.13
CA CYS A 469 22.32 1.94 31.21
C CYS A 469 22.63 1.27 32.56
N LEU A 470 22.07 1.79 33.66
CA LEU A 470 22.20 1.17 34.98
C LEU A 470 21.50 -0.20 35.02
N ASP A 471 20.30 -0.31 34.45
CA ASP A 471 19.54 -1.57 34.41
C ASP A 471 20.19 -2.61 33.49
N LEU A 472 20.69 -2.20 32.31
CA LEU A 472 21.45 -3.06 31.39
C LEU A 472 22.78 -3.53 32.00
N SER A 473 23.43 -2.71 32.82
CA SER A 473 24.66 -3.08 33.53
C SER A 473 24.40 -4.14 34.62
N LYS A 474 23.28 -4.03 35.36
CA LYS A 474 22.84 -5.02 36.36
C LYS A 474 22.38 -6.32 35.67
N TYR A 475 21.62 -6.20 34.59
CA TYR A 475 21.14 -7.32 33.79
C TYR A 475 22.28 -8.15 33.19
N ASN A 476 23.28 -7.52 32.58
CA ASN A 476 24.46 -8.21 32.04
C ASN A 476 25.31 -8.92 33.11
N LYS A 477 25.38 -8.38 34.34
CA LYS A 477 26.03 -9.05 35.48
C LYS A 477 25.28 -10.31 35.91
N HIS A 478 23.94 -10.26 35.99
CA HIS A 478 23.11 -11.43 36.27
C HIS A 478 23.18 -12.51 35.17
N LEU A 479 23.25 -12.11 33.89
CA LEU A 479 23.33 -13.03 32.76
C LEU A 479 24.70 -13.72 32.65
N LYS A 480 25.78 -13.05 33.07
CA LYS A 480 27.11 -13.67 33.24
C LYS A 480 27.13 -14.67 34.40
N ALA A 481 26.45 -14.37 35.52
CA ALA A 481 26.34 -15.29 36.66
C ALA A 481 25.46 -16.53 36.37
N SER A 482 24.45 -16.41 35.51
CA SER A 482 23.55 -17.52 35.14
C SER A 482 24.19 -18.53 34.16
N ARG A 483 25.26 -18.14 33.44
CA ARG A 483 26.01 -19.05 32.54
C ARG A 483 26.71 -20.20 33.27
N ASP A 484 26.94 -20.08 34.58
CA ASP A 484 27.63 -21.12 35.38
C ASP A 484 26.67 -22.23 35.87
N THR A 485 25.37 -22.12 35.60
CA THR A 485 24.37 -23.12 35.98
C THR A 485 23.53 -23.50 34.78
N ALA A 486 23.87 -24.64 34.16
CA ALA A 486 23.14 -25.21 33.05
C ALA A 486 21.72 -25.63 33.49
N THR A 487 20.69 -24.85 33.13
CA THR A 487 19.36 -25.37 32.79
C THR A 487 18.57 -24.34 31.97
N THR A 488 17.97 -24.85 30.91
CA THR A 488 17.33 -24.19 29.77
C THR A 488 15.94 -23.63 30.13
N ILE A 489 15.71 -22.32 29.96
CA ILE A 489 14.38 -21.70 29.77
C ILE A 489 14.55 -20.50 28.79
N PRO A 490 13.66 -20.29 27.80
CA PRO A 490 13.88 -19.32 26.72
C PRO A 490 13.54 -17.89 27.15
N PHE A 491 14.55 -17.05 27.38
CA PHE A 491 14.41 -15.60 27.62
C PHE A 491 15.51 -14.82 26.85
N PRO A 492 15.26 -13.54 26.49
CA PRO A 492 15.46 -12.99 25.13
C PRO A 492 16.92 -12.76 24.73
N PRO A 493 17.20 -12.52 23.43
CA PRO A 493 18.56 -12.43 22.92
C PRO A 493 19.29 -11.23 23.50
N ARG A 494 20.58 -11.44 23.81
CA ARG A 494 21.54 -10.40 24.18
C ARG A 494 21.42 -9.19 23.26
N VAL A 495 21.34 -7.99 23.84
CA VAL A 495 21.59 -6.74 23.09
C VAL A 495 23.11 -6.59 23.01
N GLU A 496 23.76 -7.31 22.12
CA GLU A 496 25.18 -7.08 21.81
C GLU A 496 25.31 -5.69 21.15
N GLY A 497 26.25 -4.83 21.59
CA GLY A 497 26.47 -3.50 21.00
C GLY A 497 25.56 -2.35 21.51
N TRP A 498 24.83 -2.52 22.62
CA TRP A 498 23.96 -1.44 23.16
C TRP A 498 24.72 -0.16 23.52
N THR A 499 26.01 -0.26 23.87
CA THR A 499 26.87 0.88 24.18
C THR A 499 27.10 1.76 22.95
N GLU A 500 27.42 1.16 21.80
CA GLU A 500 27.60 1.88 20.52
C GLU A 500 26.30 2.54 20.09
N THR A 501 25.18 1.84 20.29
CA THR A 501 23.84 2.35 20.02
C THR A 501 23.52 3.60 20.83
N ILE A 502 23.69 3.53 22.16
CA ILE A 502 23.38 4.67 23.05
C ILE A 502 24.34 5.83 22.79
N VAL A 503 25.62 5.55 22.56
CA VAL A 503 26.61 6.56 22.17
C VAL A 503 26.18 7.25 20.87
N GLY A 504 25.75 6.50 19.85
CA GLY A 504 25.23 7.07 18.60
C GLY A 504 24.03 8.00 18.81
N VAL A 505 23.08 7.61 19.67
CA VAL A 505 21.92 8.46 20.03
C VAL A 505 22.35 9.74 20.71
N LEU A 506 23.25 9.67 21.69
CA LEU A 506 23.77 10.83 22.41
C LEU A 506 24.51 11.79 21.47
N VAL A 507 25.28 11.26 20.51
CA VAL A 507 25.94 12.05 19.46
C VAL A 507 24.91 12.75 18.59
N ASN A 508 23.86 12.07 18.14
CA ASN A 508 22.83 12.68 17.30
C ASN A 508 22.03 13.75 18.06
N ILE A 509 21.74 13.56 19.34
CA ILE A 509 21.11 14.58 20.21
C ILE A 509 22.04 15.80 20.38
N ALA A 510 23.34 15.59 20.56
CA ALA A 510 24.32 16.66 20.69
C ALA A 510 24.48 17.47 19.40
N LYS A 511 24.38 16.83 18.23
CA LYS A 511 24.33 17.52 16.93
C LYS A 511 23.05 18.33 16.76
N ALA A 512 21.91 17.78 17.18
CA ALA A 512 20.61 18.42 17.03
C ALA A 512 20.44 19.63 17.97
N PHE A 513 20.93 19.53 19.21
CA PHE A 513 20.69 20.50 20.27
C PHE A 513 21.99 20.92 20.98
N PRO A 514 22.61 22.05 20.57
CA PRO A 514 23.82 22.58 21.19
C PRO A 514 23.71 22.81 22.70
N SER A 515 22.53 23.18 23.18
CA SER A 515 22.28 23.48 24.60
C SER A 515 22.36 22.25 25.52
N LEU A 516 22.28 21.04 24.96
CA LEU A 516 22.32 19.79 25.72
C LEU A 516 23.71 19.14 25.73
N VAL A 517 24.68 19.71 25.02
CA VAL A 517 26.03 19.15 24.89
C VAL A 517 26.67 18.92 26.25
N GLU A 518 26.66 19.90 27.16
CA GLU A 518 27.22 19.76 28.52
C GLU A 518 26.53 18.65 29.33
N SER A 519 25.20 18.54 29.23
CA SER A 519 24.43 17.49 29.93
C SER A 519 24.71 16.10 29.38
N VAL A 520 24.88 15.97 28.05
CA VAL A 520 25.31 14.74 27.40
C VAL A 520 26.72 14.35 27.83
N GLY A 521 27.60 15.34 28.04
CA GLY A 521 28.99 15.13 28.45
C GLY A 521 29.07 14.52 29.82
N ASN A 522 28.39 15.14 30.78
CA ASN A 522 28.29 14.66 32.15
C ASN A 522 27.70 13.24 32.21
N LEU A 523 26.69 12.95 31.37
CA LEU A 523 26.09 11.61 31.31
C LEU A 523 27.05 10.56 30.75
N LEU A 524 27.85 10.90 29.73
CA LEU A 524 28.91 10.02 29.22
C LEU A 524 29.99 9.77 30.28
N GLU A 525 30.31 10.79 31.08
CA GLU A 525 31.25 10.68 32.19
C GLU A 525 30.76 9.70 33.26
N GLU A 526 29.51 9.88 33.71
CA GLU A 526 28.88 9.06 34.74
C GLU A 526 28.75 7.59 34.33
N LEU A 527 28.47 7.33 33.05
CA LEU A 527 28.24 5.99 32.53
C LEU A 527 29.53 5.24 32.14
N LYS A 528 30.71 5.88 32.20
CA LYS A 528 32.01 5.30 31.80
C LYS A 528 31.98 4.63 30.41
N LEU A 529 31.21 5.17 29.46
CA LEU A 529 31.09 4.59 28.12
C LEU A 529 32.32 4.95 27.26
N PRO A 530 32.97 3.99 26.58
CA PRO A 530 34.11 4.28 25.72
C PRO A 530 33.65 4.97 24.43
N MET A 531 34.30 6.07 24.05
CA MET A 531 34.09 6.73 22.77
C MET A 531 35.44 7.12 22.14
N PRO A 532 35.68 6.84 20.86
CA PRO A 532 36.88 7.30 20.16
C PRO A 532 36.83 8.82 19.92
N MET A 533 37.69 9.56 20.63
CA MET A 533 37.80 11.03 20.61
C MET A 533 38.07 11.68 19.24
N ALA A 534 38.57 10.92 18.26
CA ALA A 534 38.88 11.44 16.92
C ALA A 534 37.63 11.66 16.06
N GLU A 535 36.59 10.84 16.24
CA GLU A 535 35.35 10.88 15.46
C GLU A 535 34.40 11.96 15.96
N LEU A 536 34.23 12.10 17.28
CA LEU A 536 33.40 13.15 17.85
C LEU A 536 33.99 14.55 17.61
N ARG A 537 35.33 14.69 17.58
CA ARG A 537 36.01 15.95 17.22
C ARG A 537 35.86 16.31 15.74
N SER A 538 35.84 15.35 14.81
CA SER A 538 35.63 15.63 13.39
C SER A 538 34.15 15.91 13.09
N ILE A 539 33.23 15.17 13.72
CA ILE A 539 31.78 15.30 13.53
C ILE A 539 31.26 16.64 14.08
N LEU A 540 31.68 17.07 15.28
CA LEU A 540 31.28 18.36 15.85
C LEU A 540 31.90 19.56 15.12
N ARG A 541 33.14 19.42 14.63
CA ARG A 541 33.82 20.45 13.85
C ARG A 541 33.23 20.61 12.44
N ASN A 542 32.63 19.55 11.88
CA ASN A 542 31.93 19.59 10.59
C ASN A 542 30.46 20.04 10.70
N ALA A 543 29.78 19.78 11.84
CA ALA A 543 28.38 20.16 12.07
C ALA A 543 28.19 21.66 12.38
N TYR A 544 29.21 22.31 12.97
CA TYR A 544 29.21 23.74 13.26
C TYR A 544 30.50 24.39 12.71
N PRO A 545 30.50 24.86 11.45
CA PRO A 545 31.60 25.69 10.96
C PRO A 545 31.62 26.98 11.78
N LEU A 546 32.79 27.28 12.36
CA LEU A 546 33.07 28.46 13.19
C LEU A 546 32.41 29.72 12.60
N GLN A 547 31.32 30.17 13.22
CA GLN A 547 30.92 31.56 13.16
C GLN A 547 31.19 32.16 14.54
N ASP A 548 32.14 33.07 14.56
CA ASP A 548 32.57 33.88 15.69
C ASP A 548 31.37 34.54 16.38
N THR A 549 30.84 33.94 17.44
CA THR A 549 30.18 34.67 18.54
C THR A 549 30.25 33.86 19.82
N ASP A 550 30.89 34.46 20.81
CA ASP A 550 31.25 33.90 22.11
C ASP A 550 30.03 33.59 23.00
N SER A 551 29.64 32.31 23.07
CA SER A 551 28.94 31.67 24.20
C SER A 551 28.79 30.14 24.05
N PRO A 552 28.68 29.54 22.84
CA PRO A 552 28.61 28.08 22.67
C PRO A 552 29.98 27.38 22.75
N LEU A 553 31.07 28.11 22.53
CA LEU A 553 32.45 27.61 22.53
C LEU A 553 32.91 27.13 23.91
N ASP A 554 32.43 27.77 24.98
CA ASP A 554 32.81 27.44 26.35
C ASP A 554 32.15 26.15 26.86
N ALA A 555 30.91 25.88 26.41
CA ALA A 555 30.22 24.61 26.64
C ALA A 555 30.83 23.46 25.80
N LEU A 556 31.29 23.77 24.58
CA LEU A 556 31.98 22.80 23.71
C LEU A 556 33.37 22.44 24.27
N ALA A 557 34.10 23.40 24.84
CA ALA A 557 35.38 23.18 25.49
C ALA A 557 35.24 22.35 26.78
N LYS A 558 34.21 22.64 27.60
CA LYS A 558 33.90 21.85 28.81
C LYS A 558 33.44 20.43 28.50
N PHE A 559 32.68 20.24 27.42
CA PHE A 559 32.33 18.90 26.91
C PHE A 559 33.57 18.14 26.40
N GLN A 560 34.48 18.82 25.72
CA GLN A 560 35.77 18.24 25.28
C GLN A 560 36.65 17.84 26.48
N ASP A 561 36.66 18.62 27.54
CA ASP A 561 37.40 18.32 28.78
C ASP A 561 36.77 17.15 29.54
N ALA A 562 35.45 17.10 29.68
CA ALA A 562 34.71 15.99 30.28
C ALA A 562 35.00 14.65 29.56
N VAL A 563 34.80 14.58 28.25
CA VAL A 563 35.06 13.34 27.50
C VAL A 563 36.54 12.90 27.60
N SER A 564 37.49 13.85 27.68
CA SER A 564 38.91 13.54 27.88
C SER A 564 39.24 13.00 29.28
N LEU A 565 38.55 13.50 30.32
CA LEU A 565 38.76 13.10 31.71
C LEU A 565 38.17 11.71 31.99
N THR A 566 37.02 11.40 31.39
CA THR A 566 36.41 10.07 31.48
C THR A 566 37.23 9.02 30.76
N PHE A 567 37.73 9.32 29.54
CA PHE A 567 38.57 8.41 28.77
C PHE A 567 39.89 8.12 29.49
N GLY A 568 40.50 9.13 30.10
CA GLY A 568 41.71 8.98 30.91
C GLY A 568 41.48 8.18 32.21
N LYS A 569 40.26 8.13 32.76
CA LYS A 569 39.91 7.27 33.89
C LYS A 569 39.59 5.83 33.45
N VAL A 570 38.89 5.64 32.33
CA VAL A 570 38.55 4.32 31.79
C VAL A 570 39.80 3.59 31.27
N LEU A 571 40.74 4.29 30.63
CA LEU A 571 42.04 3.72 30.26
C LEU A 571 42.87 3.33 31.50
N ARG A 572 42.84 4.12 32.57
CA ARG A 572 43.53 3.76 33.83
C ARG A 572 42.87 2.58 34.55
N ASP A 573 41.54 2.49 34.54
CA ASP A 573 40.79 1.40 35.16
C ASP A 573 40.88 0.08 34.36
N VAL A 574 40.98 0.14 33.02
CA VAL A 574 41.13 -1.04 32.15
C VAL A 574 42.58 -1.53 32.05
N VAL A 575 43.57 -0.65 32.18
CA VAL A 575 45.01 -1.01 32.15
C VAL A 575 45.53 -1.54 33.50
N LEU A 576 44.75 -1.47 34.58
CA LEU A 576 45.14 -1.97 35.90
C LEU A 576 44.67 -3.41 36.22
N MET A 577 44.29 -4.21 35.22
CA MET A 577 44.22 -5.68 35.40
C MET A 577 45.41 -6.37 34.71
N ASP A 578 46.25 -6.96 35.56
CA ASP A 578 47.41 -7.84 35.35
C ASP A 578 48.66 -7.30 34.62
N PRO A 579 49.68 -6.86 35.39
CA PRO A 579 51.04 -6.63 34.88
C PRO A 579 51.74 -7.90 34.38
N GLU A 580 51.25 -9.10 34.73
CA GLU A 580 51.92 -10.38 34.43
C GLU A 580 51.59 -10.97 33.04
N MET A 581 50.55 -10.47 32.34
CA MET A 581 50.17 -10.97 31.02
C MET A 581 50.89 -10.26 29.85
N LEU A 582 51.51 -9.10 30.08
CA LEU A 582 52.19 -8.34 29.02
C LEU A 582 53.60 -8.87 28.71
N ASP A 583 54.26 -9.54 29.66
CA ASP A 583 55.64 -10.04 29.48
C ASP A 583 55.72 -11.40 28.75
N LYS A 584 54.56 -12.03 28.47
CA LYS A 584 54.48 -13.30 27.73
C LYS A 584 54.12 -13.16 26.24
N SER A 585 53.73 -11.97 25.76
CA SER A 585 53.51 -11.74 24.32
C SER A 585 54.65 -10.98 23.63
N ILE A 586 55.68 -10.57 24.38
CA ILE A 586 56.87 -9.87 23.87
C ILE A 586 58.16 -10.74 23.99
N ARG A 587 58.01 -12.06 24.22
CA ARG A 587 59.12 -13.02 24.06
C ARG A 587 58.83 -14.06 22.98
#